data_AF-D8M2W6-F1
#
_entry.id   AF-D8M2W6-F1
#
_cell.length_a   1.000
_cell.length_b   1.000
_cell.length_c   1.000
_cell.angle_alpha   90.00
_cell.angle_beta   90.00
_cell.angle_gamma   90.00
#
_symmetry.space_group_name_H-M   'P 1'
#
loop_
_entity.id
_entity.type
_entity.pdbx_description
1 polymer ?
#
loop_
_entity_poly.entity_id
_entity_poly.type
_entity_poly.pdbx_seq_one_letter_code
_entity_poly.pdbx_strand_id
1 'polypeptide(L)'
;MTEFDFINTSRLHSLTIHVIPFFASIGVDVNQTISDLISQQNITIENNINRICFRDLLLYEVQLLSKDRLRPLSIALYNAPDSPAGTTIHMPRFFQYIFKNYDCSQTLDIDAINAQFPAVSEELRSVKRMLESKVLKNVDLILAFLDLAKKFHAGITVMCKSGKDRTGMLVSLSEVRAMGFANIIGNDSIQWYLDLIRGYGTRIMNAEKNTGKAQYMFNALQDKFLPDLLKAPRYNRGHGIT
;
A
#
# COMPACT_ATOMS: atom_id res chain seq x y z
N MET A 1 -21.51 -24.19 -11.80
CA MET A 1 -21.69 -23.84 -10.37
C MET A 1 -21.39 -22.37 -10.26
N THR A 2 -22.36 -21.54 -9.86
CA THR A 2 -22.13 -20.10 -9.70
C THR A 2 -21.34 -19.84 -8.40
N GLU A 3 -20.70 -18.68 -8.25
CA GLU A 3 -20.01 -18.30 -7.00
C GLU A 3 -20.98 -18.29 -5.80
N PHE A 4 -22.22 -17.89 -6.03
CA PHE A 4 -23.28 -17.94 -5.01
C PHE A 4 -23.67 -19.37 -4.64
N ASP A 5 -23.69 -20.30 -5.60
CA ASP A 5 -23.92 -21.72 -5.30
C ASP A 5 -22.78 -22.26 -4.42
N PHE A 6 -21.53 -21.90 -4.70
CA PHE A 6 -20.37 -22.31 -3.90
C PHE A 6 -20.45 -21.79 -2.45
N ILE A 7 -20.82 -20.53 -2.25
CA ILE A 7 -20.99 -19.93 -0.91
C ILE A 7 -22.09 -20.65 -0.13
N ASN A 8 -23.23 -20.93 -0.79
CA ASN A 8 -24.35 -21.66 -0.22
C ASN A 8 -23.99 -23.10 0.14
N THR A 9 -23.38 -23.86 -0.79
CA THR A 9 -23.03 -25.26 -0.59
C THR A 9 -21.91 -25.44 0.43
N SER A 10 -20.99 -24.48 0.50
CA SER A 10 -19.84 -24.51 1.42
C SER A 10 -20.15 -23.96 2.81
N ARG A 11 -21.42 -23.61 3.09
CA ARG A 11 -21.90 -23.07 4.39
C ARG A 11 -21.08 -21.87 4.90
N LEU A 12 -20.58 -21.04 3.99
CA LEU A 12 -19.72 -19.89 4.38
C LEU A 12 -20.51 -18.75 5.05
N HIS A 13 -21.84 -18.80 5.03
CA HIS A 13 -22.75 -17.78 5.58
C HIS A 13 -22.59 -17.49 7.08
N SER A 14 -21.98 -18.41 7.84
CA SER A 14 -21.75 -18.24 9.28
C SER A 14 -20.26 -18.08 9.63
N LEU A 15 -19.40 -17.93 8.63
CA LEU A 15 -17.97 -17.73 8.85
C LEU A 15 -17.66 -16.24 9.04
N THR A 16 -16.92 -15.95 10.11
CA THR A 16 -16.32 -14.63 10.31
C THR A 16 -15.01 -14.56 9.54
N ILE A 17 -14.94 -13.64 8.57
CA ILE A 17 -13.69 -13.31 7.87
C ILE A 17 -13.07 -12.09 8.56
N HIS A 18 -11.83 -12.23 9.02
CA HIS A 18 -11.08 -11.13 9.61
C HIS A 18 -10.22 -10.45 8.54
N VAL A 19 -10.29 -9.13 8.49
CA VAL A 19 -9.44 -8.30 7.62
C VAL A 19 -8.36 -7.67 8.49
N ILE A 20 -7.10 -7.97 8.20
CA ILE A 20 -5.94 -7.40 8.89
C ILE A 20 -5.27 -6.39 7.96
N PRO A 21 -5.33 -5.08 8.27
CA PRO A 21 -4.73 -4.06 7.41
C PRO A 21 -3.22 -3.94 7.67
N PHE A 22 -2.45 -3.83 6.60
CA PHE A 22 -1.04 -3.46 6.62
C PHE A 22 -0.82 -2.20 5.79
N PHE A 23 0.07 -1.31 6.23
CA PHE A 23 0.32 -0.05 5.56
C PHE A 23 1.72 -0.03 4.94
N ALA A 24 1.77 0.43 3.69
CA ALA A 24 3.01 0.86 3.04
C ALA A 24 2.82 2.31 2.62
N SER A 25 3.73 3.17 3.04
CA SER A 25 3.66 4.61 2.87
C SER A 25 4.94 5.14 2.21
N ILE A 26 4.78 6.14 1.33
CA ILE A 26 5.89 6.84 0.70
C ILE A 26 5.51 8.30 0.49
N GLY A 27 6.39 9.19 0.94
CA GLY A 27 6.29 10.62 0.72
C GLY A 27 6.68 10.99 -0.70
N VAL A 28 5.71 11.37 -1.54
CA VAL A 28 5.92 11.80 -2.94
C VAL A 28 5.91 13.33 -3.11
N ASP A 29 6.19 14.09 -2.04
CA ASP A 29 6.13 15.57 -2.09
C ASP A 29 7.52 16.21 -2.10
N VAL A 30 7.70 17.19 -2.98
CA VAL A 30 8.94 17.94 -3.22
C VAL A 30 9.07 19.14 -2.28
N ASN A 31 7.95 19.76 -1.87
CA ASN A 31 7.96 20.74 -0.79
C ASN A 31 8.31 20.05 0.54
N GLN A 32 7.87 18.80 0.70
CA GLN A 32 8.35 17.91 1.74
C GLN A 32 9.84 17.61 1.55
N THR A 33 10.39 17.31 0.35
CA THR A 33 11.84 17.12 0.16
C THR A 33 12.71 18.32 0.60
N ILE A 34 12.25 19.56 0.37
CA ILE A 34 12.94 20.78 0.86
C ILE A 34 12.76 20.94 2.37
N SER A 35 11.57 20.64 2.89
CA SER A 35 11.30 20.59 4.34
C SER A 35 11.96 19.39 5.04
N ASP A 36 12.29 18.31 4.33
CA ASP A 36 12.90 17.06 4.81
C ASP A 36 14.41 17.23 4.98
N LEU A 37 15.01 18.19 4.27
CA LEU A 37 16.32 18.73 4.63
C LEU A 37 16.30 19.39 6.03
N ILE A 38 15.13 19.83 6.50
CA ILE A 38 14.91 20.54 7.77
C ILE A 38 14.22 19.64 8.83
N SER A 39 13.48 18.60 8.42
CA SER A 39 12.60 17.77 9.26
C SER A 39 12.72 16.27 8.96
N GLN A 40 13.94 15.73 9.08
CA GLN A 40 14.27 14.29 8.95
C GLN A 40 13.34 13.36 9.74
N GLN A 41 12.70 13.87 10.80
CA GLN A 41 11.80 13.14 11.67
C GLN A 41 10.60 12.49 10.94
N ASN A 42 10.02 13.16 9.93
CA ASN A 42 8.85 12.61 9.21
C ASN A 42 9.23 11.40 8.35
N ILE A 43 10.39 11.47 7.69
CA ILE A 43 10.94 10.34 6.92
C ILE A 43 11.27 9.17 7.87
N THR A 44 11.84 9.47 9.05
CA THR A 44 12.09 8.43 10.06
C THR A 44 10.79 7.78 10.54
N ILE A 45 9.74 8.55 10.79
CA ILE A 45 8.43 8.02 11.19
C ILE A 45 7.84 7.14 10.08
N GLU A 46 7.85 7.61 8.83
CA GLU A 46 7.37 6.85 7.67
C GLU A 46 8.12 5.50 7.53
N ASN A 47 9.44 5.53 7.61
CA ASN A 47 10.26 4.32 7.55
C ASN A 47 9.99 3.36 8.72
N ASN A 48 9.79 3.89 9.93
CA ASN A 48 9.45 3.07 11.09
C ASN A 48 8.07 2.42 10.91
N ILE A 49 7.07 3.15 10.42
CA ILE A 49 5.74 2.60 10.12
C ILE A 49 5.85 1.47 9.10
N ASN A 50 6.58 1.69 8.00
CA ASN A 50 6.77 0.67 6.96
C ASN A 50 7.49 -0.57 7.49
N ARG A 51 8.50 -0.41 8.35
CA ARG A 51 9.22 -1.52 9.00
C ARG A 51 8.31 -2.33 9.91
N ILE A 52 7.53 -1.66 10.75
CA ILE A 52 6.56 -2.30 11.65
C ILE A 52 5.51 -3.07 10.85
N CYS A 53 4.93 -2.44 9.82
CA CYS A 53 3.91 -3.09 8.98
C CYS A 53 4.48 -4.27 8.18
N PHE A 54 5.71 -4.16 7.67
CA PHE A 54 6.39 -5.28 7.01
C PHE A 54 6.61 -6.44 7.98
N ARG A 55 7.11 -6.16 9.18
CA ARG A 55 7.25 -7.14 10.27
C ARG A 55 5.93 -7.86 10.56
N ASP A 56 4.85 -7.11 10.73
CA ASP A 56 3.55 -7.69 11.08
C ASP A 56 2.95 -8.52 9.95
N LEU A 57 3.15 -8.09 8.70
CA LEU A 57 2.75 -8.86 7.54
C LEU A 57 3.42 -10.24 7.57
N LEU A 58 4.74 -10.30 7.80
CA LEU A 58 5.46 -11.57 7.82
C LEU A 58 5.04 -12.45 9.00
N LEU A 59 4.85 -11.87 10.19
CA LEU A 59 4.35 -12.63 11.34
C LEU A 59 2.95 -13.19 11.08
N TYR A 60 2.07 -12.40 10.45
CA TYR A 60 0.74 -12.83 10.07
C TYR A 60 0.78 -13.98 9.06
N GLU A 61 1.64 -13.90 8.04
CA GLU A 61 1.81 -14.98 7.06
C GLU A 61 2.38 -16.26 7.69
N VAL A 62 3.39 -16.15 8.57
CA VAL A 62 3.94 -17.33 9.29
C VAL A 62 2.84 -17.98 10.12
N GLN A 63 2.00 -17.15 10.70
CA GLN A 63 0.87 -17.60 11.49
C GLN A 63 -0.23 -18.26 10.64
N LEU A 64 -0.51 -17.76 9.44
CA LEU A 64 -1.45 -18.42 8.52
C LEU A 64 -0.99 -19.83 8.15
N LEU A 65 0.32 -20.05 8.07
CA LEU A 65 0.92 -21.37 7.86
C LEU A 65 0.91 -22.24 9.12
N SER A 66 0.90 -21.63 10.31
CA SER A 66 0.89 -22.36 11.58
C SER A 66 -0.52 -22.86 11.92
N LYS A 67 -0.61 -24.03 12.58
CA LYS A 67 -1.91 -24.61 12.97
C LYS A 67 -2.57 -23.84 14.12
N ASP A 68 -1.81 -23.02 14.84
CA ASP A 68 -2.27 -22.20 15.97
C ASP A 68 -2.78 -20.85 15.48
N ARG A 69 -4.05 -20.81 15.09
CA ARG A 69 -4.77 -19.56 14.85
C ARG A 69 -4.89 -18.81 16.17
N LEU A 70 -4.25 -17.64 16.30
CA LEU A 70 -4.51 -16.74 17.41
C LEU A 70 -5.96 -16.30 17.28
N ARG A 71 -6.66 -16.28 18.40
CA ARG A 71 -7.93 -15.55 18.47
C ARG A 71 -7.61 -14.07 18.23
N PRO A 72 -8.21 -13.44 17.21
CA PRO A 72 -8.01 -12.02 16.99
C PRO A 72 -8.47 -11.27 18.25
N LEU A 73 -7.62 -10.34 18.69
CA LEU A 73 -7.90 -9.51 19.85
C LEU A 73 -9.09 -8.60 19.54
N SER A 74 -10.05 -8.55 20.48
CA SER A 74 -11.31 -7.85 20.27
C SER A 74 -11.08 -6.35 20.08
N ILE A 75 -11.62 -5.80 18.99
CA ILE A 75 -11.63 -4.37 18.70
C ILE A 75 -12.33 -3.57 19.83
N ALA A 76 -13.21 -4.21 20.61
CA ALA A 76 -13.84 -3.62 21.79
C ALA A 76 -12.83 -3.15 22.86
N LEU A 77 -11.59 -3.66 22.84
CA LEU A 77 -10.53 -3.26 23.77
C LEU A 77 -10.10 -1.79 23.59
N TYR A 78 -10.24 -1.24 22.38
CA TYR A 78 -9.78 0.11 22.06
C TYR A 78 -10.81 0.98 21.34
N ASN A 79 -11.98 0.45 20.99
CA ASN A 79 -13.10 1.27 20.54
C ASN A 79 -13.71 2.09 21.67
N ALA A 80 -14.29 3.24 21.30
CA ALA A 80 -15.19 4.04 22.11
C ALA A 80 -16.62 3.45 21.94
N PRO A 81 -17.11 2.66 22.92
CA PRO A 81 -18.41 1.98 22.80
C PRO A 81 -19.58 2.97 22.75
N ASP A 82 -19.37 4.20 23.22
CA ASP A 82 -20.42 5.23 23.35
C ASP A 82 -20.43 6.21 22.17
N SER A 83 -19.59 6.01 21.14
CA SER A 83 -19.57 6.88 19.98
C SER A 83 -20.77 6.61 19.06
N PRO A 84 -21.53 7.64 18.66
CA PRO A 84 -22.61 7.50 17.67
C PRO A 84 -22.14 6.94 16.32
N ALA A 85 -20.83 7.03 16.03
CA ALA A 85 -20.23 6.50 14.81
C ALA A 85 -19.86 5.00 14.90
N GLY A 86 -20.14 4.32 16.02
CA GLY A 86 -20.06 2.86 16.18
C GLY A 86 -18.65 2.25 16.23
N THR A 87 -17.62 2.95 15.76
CA THR A 87 -16.23 2.44 15.69
C THR A 87 -15.17 3.55 15.82
N THR A 88 -15.35 4.50 16.72
CA THR A 88 -14.32 5.53 16.98
C THR A 88 -13.23 4.97 17.88
N ILE A 89 -11.97 5.13 17.51
CA ILE A 89 -10.82 4.68 18.33
C ILE A 89 -10.73 5.57 19.57
N HIS A 90 -10.77 4.96 20.76
CA HIS A 90 -10.50 5.66 22.01
C HIS A 90 -8.98 5.70 22.25
N MET A 91 -8.33 6.80 21.83
CA MET A 91 -6.87 6.93 21.79
C MET A 91 -6.14 6.46 23.07
N PRO A 92 -6.55 6.82 24.30
CA PRO A 92 -5.91 6.29 25.51
C PRO A 92 -5.95 4.76 25.65
N ARG A 93 -7.09 4.13 25.30
CA ARG A 93 -7.23 2.66 25.36
C ARG A 93 -6.41 2.00 24.26
N PHE A 94 -6.38 2.62 23.08
CA PHE A 94 -5.54 2.19 21.97
C PHE A 94 -4.05 2.23 22.35
N PHE A 95 -3.56 3.33 22.93
CA PHE A 95 -2.16 3.40 23.37
C PHE A 95 -1.85 2.36 24.45
N GLN A 96 -2.70 2.22 25.48
CA GLN A 96 -2.53 1.17 26.48
C GLN A 96 -2.50 -0.23 25.86
N TYR A 97 -3.37 -0.47 24.88
CA TYR A 97 -3.41 -1.72 24.14
C TYR A 97 -2.10 -1.97 23.38
N ILE A 98 -1.60 -0.98 22.64
CA ILE A 98 -0.33 -1.06 21.90
C ILE A 98 0.81 -1.34 22.87
N PHE A 99 0.97 -0.54 23.93
CA PHE A 99 2.06 -0.72 24.89
C PHE A 99 2.01 -2.06 25.64
N LYS A 100 0.82 -2.66 25.81
CA LYS A 100 0.66 -3.93 26.50
C LYS A 100 0.90 -5.14 25.59
N ASN A 101 0.45 -5.07 24.34
CA ASN A 101 0.39 -6.24 23.44
C ASN A 101 1.44 -6.18 22.32
N TYR A 102 2.07 -5.02 22.11
CA TYR A 102 2.95 -4.79 20.99
C TYR A 102 4.33 -4.38 21.50
N ASP A 103 5.28 -5.33 21.44
CA ASP A 103 6.66 -5.09 21.81
C ASP A 103 7.45 -4.56 20.61
N CYS A 104 7.48 -3.23 20.46
CA CYS A 104 8.27 -2.55 19.43
C CYS A 104 9.79 -2.72 19.62
N SER A 105 10.25 -3.22 20.76
CA SER A 105 11.67 -3.47 21.03
C SER A 105 12.13 -4.86 20.61
N GLN A 106 11.18 -5.76 20.33
CA GLN A 106 11.48 -7.11 19.88
C GLN A 106 12.15 -7.09 18.49
N THR A 107 13.43 -7.45 18.45
CA THR A 107 14.15 -7.73 17.21
C THR A 107 13.59 -9.00 16.58
N LEU A 108 13.02 -8.89 15.39
CA LEU A 108 12.66 -10.07 14.59
C LEU A 108 13.84 -10.50 13.73
N ASP A 109 14.10 -11.80 13.72
CA ASP A 109 14.95 -12.41 12.72
C ASP A 109 14.17 -12.54 11.40
N ILE A 110 14.18 -11.45 10.63
CA ILE A 110 13.54 -11.38 9.33
C ILE A 110 14.13 -12.44 8.38
N ASP A 111 15.41 -12.81 8.53
CA ASP A 111 16.04 -13.82 7.67
C ASP A 111 15.53 -15.23 7.96
N ALA A 112 15.37 -15.58 9.24
CA ALA A 112 14.74 -16.83 9.64
C ALA A 112 13.26 -16.90 9.19
N ILE A 113 12.54 -15.77 9.22
CA ILE A 113 11.16 -15.71 8.71
C ILE A 113 11.15 -15.86 7.19
N ASN A 114 12.02 -15.14 6.47
CA ASN A 114 12.14 -15.23 5.02
C ASN A 114 12.45 -16.67 4.55
N ALA A 115 13.23 -17.42 5.31
CA ALA A 115 13.54 -18.83 5.02
C ALA A 115 12.29 -19.73 4.99
N GLN A 116 11.21 -19.35 5.66
CA GLN A 116 9.93 -20.08 5.65
C GLN A 116 9.13 -19.85 4.35
N PHE A 117 9.50 -18.85 3.54
CA PHE A 117 8.80 -18.46 2.32
C PHE A 117 9.70 -18.52 1.08
N PRO A 118 10.20 -19.71 0.67
CA PRO A 118 11.16 -19.82 -0.42
C PRO A 118 10.64 -19.26 -1.75
N ALA A 119 9.34 -19.41 -2.03
CA ALA A 119 8.70 -18.98 -3.27
C ALA A 119 8.60 -17.45 -3.44
N VAL A 120 8.71 -16.68 -2.34
CA VAL A 120 8.63 -15.20 -2.35
C VAL A 120 9.86 -14.56 -1.70
N SER A 121 10.91 -15.36 -1.52
CA SER A 121 12.10 -14.97 -0.78
C SER A 121 12.83 -13.78 -1.40
N GLU A 122 12.76 -13.62 -2.73
CA GLU A 122 13.38 -12.50 -3.42
C GLU A 122 12.61 -11.19 -3.24
N GLU A 123 11.28 -11.24 -3.33
CA GLU A 123 10.42 -10.09 -3.04
C GLU A 123 10.62 -9.61 -1.59
N LEU A 124 10.70 -10.56 -0.65
CA LEU A 124 10.97 -10.29 0.76
C LEU A 124 12.34 -9.64 0.99
N ARG A 125 13.40 -10.18 0.38
CA ARG A 125 14.74 -9.59 0.45
C ARG A 125 14.79 -8.21 -0.18
N SER A 126 14.06 -8.01 -1.28
CA SER A 126 13.97 -6.72 -1.96
C SER A 126 13.36 -5.65 -1.05
N VAL A 127 12.20 -5.94 -0.44
CA VAL A 127 11.55 -5.02 0.53
C VAL A 127 12.47 -4.77 1.73
N LYS A 128 13.06 -5.82 2.32
CA LYS A 128 14.02 -5.68 3.44
C LYS A 128 15.18 -4.75 3.09
N ARG A 129 15.86 -5.01 1.97
CA ARG A 129 16.99 -4.19 1.50
C ARG A 129 16.58 -2.74 1.29
N MET A 130 15.40 -2.49 0.73
CA MET A 130 14.90 -1.13 0.52
C MET A 130 14.58 -0.41 1.84
N LEU A 131 14.00 -1.09 2.82
CA LEU A 131 13.72 -0.56 4.17
C LEU A 131 14.99 -0.29 4.99
N GLU A 132 16.06 -1.04 4.74
CA GLU A 132 17.38 -0.86 5.36
C GLU A 132 18.24 0.19 4.65
N SER A 133 17.89 0.53 3.40
CA SER A 133 18.61 1.54 2.65
C SER A 133 18.51 2.92 3.31
N LYS A 134 19.59 3.69 3.26
CA LYS A 134 19.61 5.10 3.72
C LYS A 134 19.04 6.06 2.67
N VAL A 135 18.39 5.54 1.64
CA VAL A 135 17.79 6.35 0.57
C VAL A 135 16.56 7.03 1.14
N LEU A 136 16.60 8.36 1.19
CA LEU A 136 15.55 9.17 1.82
C LEU A 136 14.17 8.96 1.19
N LYS A 137 14.12 8.71 -0.12
CA LYS A 137 12.88 8.44 -0.87
C LYS A 137 13.13 7.35 -1.88
N ASN A 138 12.60 6.17 -1.59
CA ASN A 138 12.69 5.04 -2.50
C ASN A 138 11.30 4.70 -3.03
N VAL A 139 10.93 5.27 -4.18
CA VAL A 139 9.62 5.02 -4.78
C VAL A 139 9.46 3.54 -5.17
N ASP A 140 10.56 2.81 -5.40
CA ASP A 140 10.50 1.39 -5.70
C ASP A 140 10.03 0.56 -4.51
N LEU A 141 10.14 1.07 -3.27
CA LEU A 141 9.65 0.35 -2.08
C LEU A 141 8.12 0.16 -2.14
N ILE A 142 7.34 1.13 -2.64
CA ILE A 142 5.88 0.90 -2.78
C ILE A 142 5.58 -0.18 -3.83
N LEU A 143 6.40 -0.25 -4.89
CA LEU A 143 6.24 -1.25 -5.94
C LEU A 143 6.62 -2.64 -5.42
N ALA A 144 7.69 -2.73 -4.62
CA ALA A 144 8.09 -3.96 -3.96
C ALA A 144 7.02 -4.46 -2.97
N PHE A 145 6.38 -3.56 -2.21
CA PHE A 145 5.24 -3.91 -1.37
C PHE A 145 4.04 -4.40 -2.18
N LEU A 146 3.74 -3.79 -3.33
CA LEU A 146 2.65 -4.24 -4.21
C LEU A 146 2.92 -5.63 -4.80
N ASP A 147 4.15 -5.89 -5.25
CA ASP A 147 4.54 -7.20 -5.76
C ASP A 147 4.43 -8.26 -4.65
N LEU A 148 4.92 -7.95 -3.45
CA LEU A 148 4.80 -8.83 -2.29
C LEU A 148 3.34 -9.11 -1.90
N ALA A 149 2.50 -8.06 -1.84
CA ALA A 149 1.08 -8.20 -1.55
C ALA A 149 0.37 -9.10 -2.56
N LYS A 150 0.72 -9.00 -3.85
CA LYS A 150 0.19 -9.89 -4.90
C LYS A 150 0.59 -11.35 -4.66
N LYS A 151 1.84 -11.60 -4.24
CA LYS A 151 2.32 -12.95 -3.93
C LYS A 151 1.66 -13.57 -2.70
N PHE A 152 1.31 -12.76 -1.71
CA PHE A 152 0.51 -13.18 -0.56
C PHE A 152 -1.01 -13.14 -0.80
N HIS A 153 -1.45 -12.89 -2.03
CA HIS A 153 -2.87 -12.79 -2.39
C HIS A 153 -3.65 -11.76 -1.53
N ALA A 154 -2.97 -10.71 -1.08
CA ALA A 154 -3.58 -9.67 -0.25
C ALA A 154 -4.46 -8.72 -1.08
N GLY A 155 -5.55 -8.25 -0.47
CA GLY A 155 -6.35 -7.16 -1.01
C GLY A 155 -5.58 -5.84 -0.96
N ILE A 156 -5.53 -5.10 -2.08
CA ILE A 156 -4.74 -3.87 -2.20
C ILE A 156 -5.66 -2.65 -2.26
N THR A 157 -5.42 -1.69 -1.37
CA THR A 157 -6.05 -0.36 -1.41
C THR A 157 -4.97 0.71 -1.56
N VAL A 158 -5.13 1.60 -2.55
CA VAL A 158 -4.22 2.74 -2.76
C VAL A 158 -4.89 4.02 -2.31
N MET A 159 -4.25 4.73 -1.38
CA MET A 159 -4.75 6.00 -0.85
C MET A 159 -3.72 7.12 -1.01
N CYS A 160 -4.20 8.33 -1.28
CA CYS A 160 -3.44 9.56 -1.16
C CYS A 160 -4.38 10.67 -0.68
N LYS A 161 -3.85 11.87 -0.37
CA LYS A 161 -4.62 13.00 0.22
C LYS A 161 -5.96 13.28 -0.46
N SER A 162 -6.01 13.23 -1.79
CA SER A 162 -7.20 13.59 -2.57
C SER A 162 -7.77 12.45 -3.41
N GLY A 163 -7.15 11.26 -3.40
CA GLY A 163 -7.61 10.09 -4.15
C GLY A 163 -7.54 10.21 -5.68
N LYS A 164 -6.88 11.24 -6.23
CA LYS A 164 -6.89 11.57 -7.67
C LYS A 164 -5.59 11.22 -8.37
N ASP A 165 -4.63 12.14 -8.38
CA ASP A 165 -3.45 12.13 -9.25
C ASP A 165 -2.49 11.01 -8.85
N ARG A 166 -1.90 11.07 -7.64
CA ARG A 166 -0.97 10.05 -7.13
C ARG A 166 -1.62 8.66 -7.05
N THR A 167 -2.87 8.59 -6.60
CA THR A 167 -3.64 7.33 -6.61
C THR A 167 -3.79 6.80 -8.03
N GLY A 168 -4.14 7.65 -8.99
CA GLY A 168 -4.29 7.27 -10.39
C GLY A 168 -2.99 6.74 -10.99
N MET A 169 -1.85 7.38 -10.68
CA MET A 169 -0.54 6.94 -11.18
C MET A 169 -0.17 5.55 -10.65
N LEU A 170 -0.31 5.30 -9.36
CA LEU A 170 0.04 4.00 -8.78
C LEU A 170 -0.94 2.88 -9.17
N VAL A 171 -2.25 3.16 -9.20
CA VAL A 171 -3.26 2.17 -9.62
C VAL A 171 -3.03 1.72 -11.05
N SER A 172 -2.90 2.67 -11.99
CA SER A 172 -2.63 2.35 -13.40
C SER A 172 -1.32 1.58 -13.58
N LEU A 173 -0.27 1.92 -12.82
CA LEU A 173 0.99 1.17 -12.87
C LEU A 173 0.82 -0.26 -12.34
N SER A 174 0.07 -0.46 -11.26
CA SER A 174 -0.20 -1.79 -10.73
C SER A 174 -0.99 -2.66 -11.72
N GLU A 175 -1.98 -2.07 -12.40
CA GLU A 175 -2.79 -2.72 -13.43
C GLU A 175 -1.96 -3.12 -14.65
N VAL A 176 -1.17 -2.20 -15.20
CA VAL A 176 -0.29 -2.50 -16.36
C VAL A 176 0.76 -3.54 -16.02
N ARG A 177 1.36 -3.46 -14.83
CA ARG A 177 2.29 -4.50 -14.37
C ARG A 177 1.61 -5.86 -14.21
N ALA A 178 0.36 -5.90 -13.74
CA ALA A 178 -0.41 -7.15 -13.66
C ALA A 178 -0.64 -7.75 -15.06
N MET A 179 -0.94 -6.92 -16.07
CA MET A 179 -1.03 -7.38 -17.47
C MET A 179 0.31 -7.95 -17.97
N GLY A 180 1.43 -7.32 -17.61
CA GLY A 180 2.77 -7.83 -17.92
C GLY A 180 3.04 -9.19 -17.28
N PHE A 181 2.76 -9.35 -15.98
CA PHE A 181 2.90 -10.63 -15.27
C PHE A 181 2.01 -11.74 -15.82
N ALA A 182 0.83 -11.38 -16.36
CA ALA A 182 -0.09 -12.31 -17.02
C ALA A 182 0.31 -12.60 -18.49
N ASN A 183 1.46 -12.10 -18.96
CA ASN A 183 1.93 -12.20 -20.35
C ASN A 183 0.93 -11.68 -21.39
N ILE A 184 0.07 -10.73 -21.01
CA ILE A 184 -0.90 -10.08 -21.92
C ILE A 184 -0.19 -9.02 -22.75
N ILE A 185 0.81 -8.34 -22.17
CA ILE A 185 1.60 -7.29 -22.82
C ILE A 185 3.10 -7.56 -22.63
N GLY A 186 3.91 -7.13 -23.60
CA GLY A 186 5.37 -7.16 -23.46
C GLY A 186 5.90 -6.04 -22.56
N ASN A 187 7.06 -6.25 -21.94
CA ASN A 187 7.70 -5.24 -21.07
C ASN A 187 7.96 -3.91 -21.80
N ASP A 188 8.32 -3.98 -23.09
CA ASP A 188 8.59 -2.80 -23.92
C ASP A 188 7.33 -1.97 -24.19
N SER A 189 6.14 -2.52 -23.95
CA SER A 189 4.85 -1.86 -24.15
C SER A 189 4.29 -1.21 -22.88
N ILE A 190 4.94 -1.37 -21.72
CA ILE A 190 4.42 -0.88 -20.42
C ILE A 190 4.10 0.62 -20.48
N GLN A 191 5.02 1.45 -20.98
CA GLN A 191 4.80 2.89 -21.04
C GLN A 191 3.63 3.25 -21.96
N TRP A 192 3.49 2.57 -23.09
CA TRP A 192 2.39 2.81 -24.03
C TRP A 192 1.03 2.50 -23.39
N TYR A 193 0.91 1.37 -22.68
CA TYR A 193 -0.31 1.01 -21.98
C TYR A 193 -0.62 1.95 -20.81
N LEU A 194 0.41 2.38 -20.07
CA LEU A 194 0.27 3.41 -19.04
C LEU A 194 -0.33 4.68 -19.64
N ASP A 195 0.20 5.12 -20.79
CA ASP A 195 -0.30 6.31 -21.45
C ASP A 195 -1.75 6.15 -21.91
N LEU A 196 -2.09 5.00 -22.50
CA LEU A 196 -3.45 4.68 -22.91
C LEU A 196 -4.45 4.74 -21.75
N ILE A 197 -4.21 4.00 -20.67
CA ILE A 197 -5.20 3.91 -19.56
C ILE A 197 -5.26 5.18 -18.72
N ARG A 198 -4.16 5.95 -18.65
CA ARG A 198 -4.16 7.27 -17.99
C ARG A 198 -4.82 8.33 -18.87
N GLY A 199 -4.73 8.21 -20.20
CA GLY A 199 -5.37 9.13 -21.15
C GLY A 199 -6.86 8.91 -21.30
N TYR A 200 -7.30 7.65 -21.32
CA TYR A 200 -8.64 7.27 -21.78
C TYR A 200 -9.37 6.32 -20.83
N GLY A 201 -8.73 5.88 -19.74
CA GLY A 201 -9.32 4.96 -18.77
C GLY A 201 -10.16 5.64 -17.69
N THR A 202 -10.49 4.91 -16.63
CA THR A 202 -11.39 5.41 -15.57
C THR A 202 -10.75 6.46 -14.66
N ARG A 203 -9.43 6.42 -14.51
CA ARG A 203 -8.72 7.29 -13.57
C ARG A 203 -8.70 8.76 -13.99
N ILE A 204 -8.78 9.07 -15.29
CA ILE A 204 -8.88 10.46 -15.76
C ILE A 204 -10.27 11.05 -15.52
N MET A 205 -11.33 10.23 -15.65
CA MET A 205 -12.69 10.63 -15.31
C MET A 205 -12.83 10.97 -13.81
N ASN A 206 -12.08 10.26 -12.95
CA ASN A 206 -12.01 10.62 -11.53
C ASN A 206 -11.35 11.99 -11.31
N ALA A 207 -10.32 12.34 -12.08
CA ALA A 207 -9.73 13.68 -12.01
C ALA A 207 -10.75 14.73 -12.45
N GLU A 208 -11.41 14.51 -13.59
CA GLU A 208 -12.43 15.39 -14.16
C GLU A 208 -13.60 15.64 -13.20
N LYS A 209 -14.18 14.58 -12.61
CA LYS A 209 -15.27 14.72 -11.65
C LYS A 209 -14.92 15.60 -10.45
N ASN A 210 -13.63 15.65 -10.08
CA ASN A 210 -13.18 16.36 -8.89
C ASN A 210 -12.62 17.76 -9.18
N THR A 211 -12.17 18.04 -10.39
CA THR A 211 -11.51 19.32 -10.74
C THR A 211 -12.23 20.08 -11.86
N GLY A 212 -13.22 19.45 -12.49
CA GLY A 212 -13.87 19.93 -13.71
C GLY A 212 -13.02 19.77 -14.97
N LYS A 213 -11.84 19.13 -14.90
CA LYS A 213 -10.94 18.95 -16.03
C LYS A 213 -10.36 17.55 -16.08
N ALA A 214 -10.36 16.93 -17.26
CA ALA A 214 -9.69 15.65 -17.54
C ALA A 214 -8.15 15.83 -17.60
N GLN A 215 -7.55 16.27 -16.48
CA GLN A 215 -6.12 16.52 -16.35
C GLN A 215 -5.61 16.08 -14.97
N TYR A 216 -4.41 15.52 -14.94
CA TYR A 216 -3.69 15.24 -13.71
C TYR A 216 -2.89 16.47 -13.28
N MET A 217 -3.11 16.93 -12.05
CA MET A 217 -2.56 18.18 -11.55
C MET A 217 -1.28 17.90 -10.77
N PHE A 218 -0.14 17.93 -11.47
CA PHE A 218 1.19 17.93 -10.87
C PHE A 218 1.86 19.28 -11.10
N ASN A 219 2.54 19.83 -10.09
CA ASN A 219 3.39 20.99 -10.31
C ASN A 219 4.73 20.58 -10.95
N ALA A 220 5.46 21.54 -11.53
CA ALA A 220 6.70 21.26 -12.27
C ALA A 220 7.78 20.56 -11.42
N LEU A 221 7.82 20.85 -10.12
CA LEU A 221 8.72 20.19 -9.20
C LEU A 221 8.33 18.72 -9.00
N GLN A 222 7.07 18.43 -8.71
CA GLN A 222 6.54 17.06 -8.55
C GLN A 222 6.81 16.22 -9.79
N ASP A 223 6.54 16.75 -10.98
CA ASP A 223 6.79 16.04 -12.24
C ASP A 223 8.28 15.75 -12.46
N LYS A 224 9.19 16.60 -11.96
CA LYS A 224 10.64 16.39 -12.06
C LYS A 224 11.15 15.24 -11.17
N PHE A 225 10.61 15.09 -9.97
CA PHE A 225 11.08 14.11 -8.97
C PHE A 225 10.32 12.78 -9.02
N LEU A 226 9.23 12.69 -9.77
CA LEU A 226 8.55 11.42 -10.01
C LEU A 226 9.38 10.51 -10.92
N PRO A 227 9.43 9.19 -10.67
CA PRO A 227 9.90 8.21 -11.64
C PRO A 227 9.04 8.26 -12.92
N ASP A 228 9.64 7.97 -14.07
CA ASP A 228 8.96 8.09 -15.37
C ASP A 228 7.66 7.27 -15.45
N LEU A 229 7.68 6.03 -14.93
CA LEU A 229 6.50 5.16 -14.89
C LEU A 229 5.35 5.70 -14.03
N LEU A 230 5.60 6.68 -13.16
CA LEU A 230 4.59 7.32 -12.31
C LEU A 230 4.23 8.74 -12.77
N LYS A 231 4.71 9.18 -13.94
CA LYS A 231 4.30 10.45 -14.54
C LYS A 231 3.03 10.28 -15.37
N ALA A 232 2.19 11.30 -15.36
CA ALA A 232 1.05 11.38 -16.26
C ALA A 232 1.52 11.51 -17.72
N PRO A 233 0.72 11.14 -18.72
CA PRO A 233 1.00 11.46 -20.13
C PRO A 233 1.14 12.96 -20.37
N ARG A 234 1.96 13.39 -21.34
CA ARG A 234 2.18 14.83 -21.57
C ARG A 234 0.90 15.59 -21.94
N TYR A 235 0.00 14.96 -22.68
CA TYR A 235 -1.22 15.60 -23.21
C TYR A 235 -2.35 15.78 -22.17
N ASN A 236 -2.28 15.08 -21.03
CA ASN A 236 -3.25 15.22 -19.93
C ASN A 236 -2.60 15.71 -18.63
N ARG A 237 -1.37 16.25 -18.68
CA ARG A 237 -0.74 16.97 -17.58
C ARG A 237 -1.35 18.36 -17.46
N GLY A 238 -2.05 18.62 -16.36
CA GLY A 238 -2.45 19.95 -15.94
C GLY A 238 -1.34 20.64 -15.16
N HIS A 239 -1.27 21.96 -15.24
CA HIS A 239 -0.35 22.75 -14.43
C HIS A 239 -1.07 23.14 -13.15
N GLY A 240 -0.78 22.41 -12.06
CA GLY A 240 -1.28 22.78 -10.75
C GLY A 240 -0.66 24.11 -10.31
N ILE A 241 -1.49 25.11 -10.05
CA ILE A 241 -1.09 26.26 -9.24
C ILE A 241 -1.13 25.73 -7.80
N THR A 242 0.03 25.48 -7.19
CA THR A 242 0.11 25.21 -5.75
C THR A 242 -0.30 26.44 -4.97
#